data_AF-A0A6I6HJD9-F1
#
_entry.id   AF-A0A6I6HJD9-F1
#
_cell.length_a   1.000
_cell.length_b   1.000
_cell.length_c   1.000
_cell.angle_alpha   90.00
_cell.angle_beta   90.00
_cell.angle_gamma   90.00
#
_symmetry.space_group_name_H-M   'P 1'
#
loop_
_entity.id
_entity.type
_entity.pdbx_description
1 polymer ?
#
loop_
_entity_poly.entity_id
_entity_poly.type
_entity_poly.pdbx_seq_one_letter_code
_entity_poly.pdbx_strand_id
1 'polypeptide(L)'
;MSAVPFAYVRDTYGVPAAIGRRVTVDGRPGVIAEDRGHYIGVNFDAHKPGDIRNAHPTWKVEYLGMGAVRPMTRSQRRYEAFLDADSGLRFGEWLRTTWAKAV
;
A
#
# COMPACT_ATOMS: atom_id res chain seq x y z
N MET A 1 -19.89 3.45 -3.70
CA MET A 1 -18.72 2.55 -3.59
C MET A 1 -19.04 1.50 -2.55
N SER A 2 -18.88 0.22 -2.88
CA SER A 2 -19.05 -0.88 -1.92
C SER A 2 -18.11 -0.68 -0.73
N ALA A 3 -18.60 -0.89 0.49
CA ALA A 3 -17.79 -0.86 1.71
C ALA A 3 -16.81 -2.06 1.81
N VAL A 4 -16.91 -3.03 0.90
CA VAL A 4 -16.03 -4.21 0.80
C VAL A 4 -14.85 -3.87 -0.11
N PRO A 5 -13.60 -3.92 0.39
CA PRO A 5 -12.41 -3.74 -0.44
C PRO A 5 -12.39 -4.69 -1.63
N PHE A 6 -11.95 -4.17 -2.78
CA PHE A 6 -11.83 -4.86 -4.06
C PHE A 6 -13.14 -5.37 -4.67
N ALA A 7 -14.31 -4.94 -4.19
CA ALA A 7 -15.57 -5.39 -4.78
C ALA A 7 -15.59 -5.17 -6.31
N TYR A 8 -15.21 -3.97 -6.77
CA TYR A 8 -15.11 -3.69 -8.20
C TYR A 8 -14.14 -4.62 -8.92
N VAL A 9 -12.94 -4.84 -8.38
CA VAL A 9 -11.91 -5.70 -8.99
C VAL A 9 -12.40 -7.14 -9.10
N ARG A 10 -12.99 -7.66 -8.02
CA ARG A 10 -13.49 -9.04 -7.92
C ARG A 10 -14.64 -9.27 -8.89
N ASP A 11 -15.60 -8.35 -8.93
CA ASP A 11 -16.79 -8.46 -9.76
C ASP A 11 -16.46 -8.26 -11.25
N THR A 12 -15.56 -7.32 -11.57
CA THR A 12 -15.21 -7.00 -12.96
C THR A 12 -14.25 -8.00 -13.58
N TYR A 13 -13.22 -8.43 -12.83
CA TYR A 13 -12.14 -9.25 -13.38
C TYR A 13 -12.19 -10.72 -12.93
N GLY A 14 -13.09 -11.09 -12.02
CA GLY A 14 -13.22 -12.48 -11.53
C GLY A 14 -12.01 -12.98 -10.73
N VAL A 15 -11.19 -12.08 -10.21
CA VAL A 15 -9.94 -12.42 -9.49
C VAL A 15 -10.13 -12.40 -7.98
N PRO A 16 -9.39 -13.20 -7.21
CA PRO A 16 -9.51 -13.24 -5.77
C PRO A 16 -8.71 -12.10 -5.12
N ALA A 17 -8.90 -10.84 -5.49
CA ALA A 17 -8.16 -9.72 -4.87
C ALA A 17 -8.62 -9.49 -3.41
N ALA A 18 -7.65 -9.32 -2.49
CA ALA A 18 -7.90 -9.04 -1.08
C ALA A 18 -6.66 -8.41 -0.42
N ILE A 19 -6.86 -7.52 0.56
CA ILE A 19 -5.74 -6.97 1.36
C ILE A 19 -5.02 -8.13 2.06
N GLY A 20 -3.69 -8.12 2.03
CA GLY A 20 -2.84 -9.17 2.60
C GLY A 20 -2.63 -10.37 1.67
N ARG A 21 -3.31 -10.48 0.53
CA ARG A 21 -3.07 -11.59 -0.40
C ARG A 21 -1.70 -11.45 -1.07
N ARG A 22 -0.94 -12.55 -1.07
CA ARG A 22 0.34 -12.66 -1.75
C ARG A 22 0.10 -12.77 -3.25
N VAL A 23 0.97 -12.12 -4.02
CA VAL A 23 0.95 -12.15 -5.47
C VAL A 23 2.36 -12.21 -6.04
N THR A 24 2.48 -12.75 -7.24
CA THR A 24 3.63 -12.53 -8.11
C THR A 24 3.15 -11.72 -9.31
N VAL A 25 3.76 -10.55 -9.58
CA VAL A 25 3.42 -9.72 -10.75
C VAL A 25 4.63 -9.65 -11.67
N ASP A 26 4.52 -10.27 -12.84
CA ASP A 26 5.62 -10.37 -13.82
C ASP A 26 6.91 -10.91 -13.17
N GLY A 27 6.78 -12.02 -12.43
CA GLY A 27 7.88 -12.65 -11.70
C GLY A 27 8.30 -11.95 -10.39
N ARG A 28 7.73 -10.79 -10.04
CA ARG A 28 8.09 -10.05 -8.82
C ARG A 28 7.13 -10.34 -7.67
N PRO A 29 7.59 -10.89 -6.54
CA PRO A 29 6.74 -11.22 -5.41
C PRO A 29 6.35 -9.97 -4.60
N GLY A 30 5.13 -9.96 -4.08
CA GLY A 30 4.61 -8.88 -3.24
C GLY A 30 3.32 -9.25 -2.52
N VAL A 31 2.76 -8.27 -1.83
CA VAL A 31 1.49 -8.38 -1.11
C VAL A 31 0.55 -7.25 -1.51
N ILE A 32 -0.72 -7.58 -1.75
CA ILE A 32 -1.76 -6.60 -1.97
C ILE A 32 -1.96 -5.82 -0.66
N ALA A 33 -1.71 -4.51 -0.71
CA ALA A 33 -1.71 -3.63 0.45
C ALA A 33 -2.83 -2.55 0.38
N GLU A 34 -3.39 -2.29 -0.79
CA GLU A 34 -4.38 -1.22 -0.96
C GLU A 34 -5.35 -1.51 -2.12
N ASP A 35 -6.62 -1.12 -1.96
CA ASP A 35 -7.60 -1.10 -3.04
C ASP A 35 -7.50 0.21 -3.81
N ARG A 36 -7.22 0.11 -5.10
CA ARG A 36 -7.00 1.26 -6.00
C ARG A 36 -7.93 1.23 -7.22
N GLY A 37 -9.15 0.72 -7.04
CA GLY A 37 -10.19 0.74 -8.06
C GLY A 37 -9.92 -0.26 -9.18
N HIS A 38 -9.46 0.18 -10.35
CA HIS A 38 -9.11 -0.72 -11.46
C HIS A 38 -7.79 -1.47 -11.26
N TYR A 39 -7.05 -1.15 -10.21
CA TYR A 39 -5.74 -1.73 -9.91
C TYR A 39 -5.72 -2.35 -8.52
N ILE A 40 -4.87 -3.36 -8.34
CA ILE A 40 -4.45 -3.80 -7.02
C ILE A 40 -3.20 -3.01 -6.63
N GLY A 41 -3.21 -2.41 -5.44
CA GLY A 41 -2.03 -1.78 -4.87
C GLY A 41 -1.14 -2.84 -4.24
N VAL A 42 0.05 -3.07 -4.78
CA VAL A 42 0.99 -4.10 -4.33
C VAL A 42 2.22 -3.46 -3.70
N ASN A 43 2.55 -3.87 -2.47
CA ASN A 43 3.88 -3.64 -1.91
C ASN A 43 4.77 -4.83 -2.27
N PHE A 44 5.70 -4.62 -3.20
CA PHE A 44 6.66 -5.63 -3.63
C PHE A 44 7.72 -5.87 -2.55
N ASP A 45 8.17 -7.11 -2.40
CA ASP A 45 9.07 -7.49 -1.30
C ASP A 45 10.41 -6.77 -1.34
N ALA A 46 10.93 -6.52 -2.55
CA ALA A 46 12.17 -5.79 -2.79
C ALA A 46 12.07 -4.29 -2.46
N HIS A 47 10.84 -3.76 -2.33
CA HIS A 47 10.61 -2.36 -2.02
C HIS A 47 10.46 -2.12 -0.52
N LYS A 48 10.60 -0.86 -0.09
CA LYS A 48 10.37 -0.47 1.30
C LYS A 48 8.88 -0.65 1.66
N PRO A 49 8.55 -0.94 2.93
CA PRO A 49 7.17 -0.86 3.41
C PRO A 49 6.55 0.51 3.05
N GLY A 50 5.30 0.52 2.62
CA GLY A 50 4.59 1.73 2.17
C GLY A 50 4.81 2.10 0.69
N ASP A 51 5.83 1.57 0.00
CA ASP A 51 5.99 1.78 -1.44
C ASP A 51 5.02 0.86 -2.22
N ILE A 52 3.79 1.35 -2.40
CA ILE A 52 2.68 0.62 -3.02
C ILE A 52 2.58 1.02 -4.50
N ARG A 53 2.71 0.03 -5.39
CA ARG A 53 2.66 0.19 -6.84
C ARG A 53 1.37 -0.39 -7.40
N ASN A 54 0.85 0.24 -8.45
CA ASN A 54 -0.33 -0.26 -9.16
C ASN A 54 0.07 -1.48 -10.00
N ALA A 55 -0.70 -2.56 -9.89
CA ALA A 55 -0.67 -3.68 -10.82
C ALA A 55 -2.07 -3.92 -11.38
N HIS A 56 -2.17 -4.11 -12.70
CA HIS A 56 -3.47 -4.43 -13.29
C HIS A 56 -3.87 -5.85 -12.84
N PRO A 57 -5.11 -6.08 -12.37
CA PRO A 57 -5.46 -7.31 -11.64
C PRO A 57 -5.30 -8.60 -12.44
N THR A 58 -5.27 -8.51 -13.78
CA THR A 58 -5.17 -9.65 -14.70
C THR A 58 -3.85 -9.70 -15.48
N TRP A 59 -3.00 -8.67 -15.41
CA TRP A 59 -1.79 -8.62 -16.24
C TRP A 59 -0.62 -9.29 -15.54
N LYS A 60 -0.33 -10.54 -15.93
CA LYS A 60 0.77 -11.35 -15.40
C LYS A 60 0.76 -11.43 -13.86
N VAL A 61 -0.43 -11.53 -13.27
CA VAL A 61 -0.62 -11.67 -11.82
C VAL A 61 -0.92 -13.11 -11.48
N GLU A 62 -0.12 -13.68 -10.60
CA GLU A 62 -0.42 -14.95 -9.94
C GLU A 62 -0.92 -14.64 -8.52
N TYR A 63 -2.12 -15.09 -8.19
CA TYR A 63 -2.70 -14.94 -6.85
C TYR A 63 -2.34 -16.17 -6.01
N LEU A 64 -1.75 -15.92 -4.84
CA LEU A 64 -1.26 -16.95 -3.93
C LEU A 64 -2.08 -16.95 -2.62
N GLY A 65 -1.51 -17.55 -1.57
CA GLY A 65 -2.09 -17.55 -0.23
C GLY A 65 -2.14 -16.16 0.42
N MET A 66 -2.58 -16.13 1.67
CA MET A 66 -2.57 -14.92 2.49
C MET A 66 -1.20 -14.71 3.12
N GLY A 67 -0.82 -13.44 3.30
CA GLY A 67 0.36 -13.00 4.01
C GLY A 67 0.08 -11.73 4.81
N ALA A 68 1.14 -11.13 5.33
CA ALA A 68 1.06 -9.90 6.10
C ALA A 68 1.50 -8.70 5.26
N VAL A 69 0.74 -7.60 5.32
CA VAL A 69 1.20 -6.30 4.84
C VAL A 69 2.27 -5.80 5.81
N ARG A 70 3.46 -5.48 5.29
CA ARG A 70 4.55 -4.95 6.11
C ARG A 70 4.17 -3.52 6.57
N PRO A 71 4.04 -3.26 7.88
CA PRO A 71 3.72 -1.92 8.34
C PRO A 71 4.91 -1.00 8.11
N MET A 72 4.62 0.27 7.85
CA MET A 72 5.66 1.30 7.83
C MET A 72 6.28 1.48 9.22
N THR A 73 7.60 1.66 9.24
CA THR A 73 8.30 2.02 10.48
C THR A 73 7.80 3.37 11.00
N ARG A 74 7.98 3.63 12.30
CA ARG A 74 7.57 4.91 12.90
C ARG A 74 8.21 6.11 12.19
N SER A 75 9.48 5.98 11.78
CA SER A 75 10.17 7.05 11.07
C SER A 75 9.60 7.29 9.67
N GLN A 76 9.19 6.24 8.96
CA GLN A 76 8.55 6.37 7.64
C GLN A 76 7.18 7.05 7.75
N ARG A 77 6.34 6.61 8.70
CA ARG A 77 5.03 7.24 8.95
C ARG A 77 5.15 8.73 9.28
N ARG A 78 6.12 9.08 10.12
CA ARG A 78 6.41 10.48 10.46
C ARG A 78 6.89 11.28 9.26
N TYR A 79 7.70 10.69 8.40
CA TYR A 79 8.18 11.37 7.20
C TYR A 79 7.04 11.61 6.20
N GLU A 80 6.16 10.64 6.01
CA GLU A 80 4.96 10.79 5.17
C GLU A 80 4.02 11.87 5.73
N ALA A 81 3.70 11.80 7.03
CA ALA A 81 2.90 12.83 7.69
C ALA A 81 3.56 14.23 7.64
N PHE A 82 4.89 14.31 7.62
CA PHE A 82 5.61 15.55 7.41
C PHE A 82 5.40 16.11 5.99
N LEU A 83 5.45 15.25 4.97
CA LEU A 83 5.20 15.65 3.58
C LEU A 83 3.76 16.12 3.38
N ASP A 84 2.79 15.45 4.02
CA ASP A 84 1.37 15.81 3.94
C ASP A 84 1.00 17.08 4.72
N ALA A 85 1.75 17.41 5.78
CA ALA A 85 1.42 18.52 6.67
C ALA A 85 1.58 19.91 6.03
N ASP A 86 2.24 20.01 4.86
CA ASP A 86 2.57 21.27 4.16
C ASP A 86 3.00 22.41 5.11
N SER A 87 3.80 22.05 6.11
CA SER A 87 4.00 22.89 7.30
C SER A 87 4.95 24.09 7.08
N GLY A 88 5.64 24.13 5.93
CA GLY A 88 6.74 25.06 5.66
C GLY A 88 8.01 24.84 6.51
N LEU A 89 8.00 23.89 7.44
CA LEU A 89 9.15 23.56 8.29
C LEU A 89 10.11 22.58 7.61
N ARG A 90 11.36 22.54 8.06
CA ARG A 90 12.25 21.42 7.74
C ARG A 90 11.85 20.19 8.57
N PHE A 91 12.11 18.99 8.06
CA PHE A 91 11.73 17.75 8.75
C PHE A 91 12.21 17.67 10.21
N GLY A 92 13.46 18.07 10.47
CA GLY A 92 14.00 18.06 11.85
C GLY A 92 13.34 19.06 12.80
N GLU A 93 12.79 20.17 12.28
CA GLU A 93 12.00 21.13 13.05
C GLU A 93 10.60 20.60 13.30
N TRP A 94 9.98 20.06 12.24
CA TRP A 94 8.66 19.44 12.32
C TRP A 94 8.62 18.29 13.34
N LEU A 95 9.68 17.47 13.43
CA LEU A 95 9.80 16.39 14.43
C LEU A 95 9.69 16.85 15.90
N ARG A 96 9.94 18.14 16.18
CA ARG A 96 9.83 18.70 17.54
C ARG A 96 8.41 19.18 17.87
N THR A 97 7.54 19.30 16.88
CA THR A 97 6.15 19.75 17.05
C THR A 97 5.28 18.69 17.76
N THR A 98 4.11 19.11 18.21
CA THR A 98 3.08 18.19 18.73
C THR A 98 2.49 17.30 17.63
N TRP A 99 2.44 17.77 16.38
CA TRP A 99 1.97 17.01 15.22
C TRP A 99 2.80 15.73 15.02
N ALA A 100 4.14 15.84 15.05
CA ALA A 100 5.03 14.69 14.90
C ALA A 100 4.93 13.66 16.05
N LYS A 101 4.52 14.09 17.24
CA LYS A 101 4.33 13.21 18.40
C LYS A 101 3.03 12.42 18.32
N ALA A 102 2.04 12.92 17.59
CA ALA A 102 0.77 12.25 17.34
C ALA A 102 0.83 11.17 16.24
N VAL A 103 1.97 11.05 15.54
CA VAL A 103 2.28 10.03 14.51
C VAL A 103 3.20 8.93 15.04
#